data_AF-A0A412KAE5-F1
#
_entry.id   AF-A0A412KAE5-F1
#
_cell.length_a   1.000
_cell.length_b   1.000
_cell.length_c   1.000
_cell.angle_alpha   90.00
_cell.angle_beta   90.00
_cell.angle_gamma   90.00
#
_symmetry.space_group_name_H-M   'P 1'
#
loop_
_entity.id
_entity.type
_entity.pdbx_description
1 polymer ?
#
loop_
_entity_poly.entity_id
_entity_poly.type
_entity_poly.pdbx_seq_one_letter_code
_entity_poly.pdbx_strand_id
1 'polypeptide(L)'
;KKYNEIKLPVEYESYSSWDTMIMYVETYSIILAIIVGFICAGIFADDFQTKADAVFFSTKYGRTKAVKTKILAGIATTVMIYCMGIILLSVICFGIMGTSGMNTPYQMYQAYSIYIMSYGQYYLLTVVCGFIASMLAAVVSMLVAAKMHTISVAVCIPFFLYCLLPFIGRALSGYTTLFNLIPTILTNVQASVKVPLIYQIGNCVFRQIPLVMVMYTVMAIALLPFIYKSFRRYGNK
;
A
#
# COMPACT_ATOMS: atom_id res chain seq x y z
N LYS A 1 -4.33 24.91 -32.17
CA LYS A 1 -5.73 24.46 -32.39
C LYS A 1 -6.46 24.07 -31.08
N LYS A 2 -5.89 23.30 -30.15
CA LYS A 2 -6.50 23.08 -28.80
C LYS A 2 -6.60 24.33 -27.90
N TYR A 3 -5.71 25.32 -28.08
CA TYR A 3 -5.70 26.54 -27.27
C TYR A 3 -6.99 27.37 -27.41
N ASN A 4 -7.65 27.32 -28.58
CA ASN A 4 -8.86 28.09 -28.85
C ASN A 4 -10.14 27.41 -28.30
N GLU A 5 -10.04 26.18 -27.81
CA GLU A 5 -11.15 25.45 -27.16
C GLU A 5 -11.22 25.75 -25.65
N ILE A 6 -10.21 26.44 -25.11
CA ILE A 6 -10.14 26.80 -23.69
C ILE A 6 -11.01 28.04 -23.47
N LYS A 7 -12.16 27.87 -22.81
CA LYS A 7 -12.99 29.00 -22.38
C LYS A 7 -12.27 29.75 -21.25
N LEU A 8 -12.07 31.05 -21.44
CA LEU A 8 -11.48 31.97 -20.47
C LEU A 8 -12.59 32.86 -19.87
N PRO A 9 -12.54 33.21 -18.57
CA PRO A 9 -11.55 32.78 -17.58
C PRO A 9 -11.72 31.30 -17.22
N VAL A 10 -10.62 30.64 -16.86
CA VAL A 10 -10.71 29.26 -16.38
C VAL A 10 -11.30 29.28 -14.98
N GLU A 11 -12.60 28.97 -14.88
CA GLU A 11 -13.25 28.78 -13.58
C GLU A 11 -12.72 27.50 -12.94
N TYR A 12 -12.17 27.62 -11.73
CA TYR A 12 -11.78 26.48 -10.92
C TYR A 12 -12.19 26.70 -9.47
N GLU A 13 -12.62 25.62 -8.82
CA GLU A 13 -12.90 25.62 -7.39
C GLU A 13 -11.62 25.39 -6.59
N SER A 14 -11.59 25.91 -5.36
CA SER A 14 -10.45 25.73 -4.45
C SER A 14 -10.12 24.25 -4.25
N TYR A 15 -8.88 23.86 -4.50
CA TYR A 15 -8.39 22.49 -4.34
C TYR A 15 -7.65 22.25 -3.01
N SER A 16 -7.58 23.27 -2.13
CA SER A 16 -6.81 23.22 -0.88
C SER A 16 -7.22 22.05 0.04
N SER A 17 -8.53 21.78 0.13
CA SER A 17 -9.08 20.66 0.91
C SER A 17 -8.59 19.31 0.39
N TRP A 18 -8.47 19.15 -0.93
CA TRP A 18 -7.99 17.92 -1.56
C TRP A 18 -6.48 17.73 -1.40
N ASP A 19 -5.68 18.78 -1.55
CA ASP A 19 -4.22 18.69 -1.34
C ASP A 19 -3.90 18.27 0.11
N THR A 20 -4.64 18.84 1.07
CA THR A 20 -4.53 18.47 2.49
C THR A 20 -4.98 17.03 2.73
N MET A 21 -6.09 16.62 2.14
CA MET A 21 -6.61 15.26 2.25
C MET A 21 -5.61 14.21 1.73
N ILE A 22 -4.93 14.49 0.62
CA ILE A 22 -3.95 13.57 0.04
C ILE A 22 -2.76 13.37 1.00
N MET A 23 -2.25 14.45 1.58
CA MET A 23 -1.19 14.37 2.60
C MET A 23 -1.63 13.53 3.82
N TYR A 24 -2.87 13.68 4.27
CA TYR A 24 -3.42 12.87 5.37
C TYR A 24 -3.57 11.41 4.98
N VAL A 25 -4.06 11.09 3.78
CA VAL A 25 -4.22 9.72 3.30
C VAL A 25 -2.87 9.00 3.22
N GLU A 26 -1.82 9.66 2.75
CA GLU A 26 -0.48 9.07 2.68
C GLU A 26 0.04 8.69 4.06
N THR A 27 0.03 9.67 4.99
CA THR A 27 0.50 9.47 6.36
C THR A 27 -0.32 8.40 7.07
N TYR A 28 -1.63 8.45 6.92
CA TYR A 28 -2.55 7.51 7.56
C TYR A 28 -2.45 6.10 6.95
N SER A 29 -2.19 5.99 5.64
CA SER A 29 -1.97 4.69 4.98
C SER A 29 -0.72 3.98 5.52
N ILE A 30 0.35 4.71 5.87
CA ILE A 30 1.53 4.14 6.52
C ILE A 30 1.15 3.56 7.89
N ILE A 31 0.41 4.32 8.69
CA ILE A 31 -0.03 3.89 10.02
C ILE A 31 -0.92 2.63 9.91
N LEU A 32 -1.89 2.64 9.00
CA LEU A 32 -2.75 1.49 8.73
C LEU A 32 -1.96 0.27 8.28
N ALA A 33 -0.97 0.44 7.39
CA ALA A 33 -0.13 -0.66 6.92
C ALA A 33 0.66 -1.32 8.07
N ILE A 34 1.13 -0.53 9.04
CA ILE A 34 1.83 -1.06 10.23
C ILE A 34 0.86 -1.81 11.14
N ILE A 35 -0.32 -1.24 11.42
CA ILE A 35 -1.36 -1.87 12.25
C ILE A 35 -1.80 -3.21 11.62
N VAL A 36 -2.07 -3.21 10.32
CA VAL A 36 -2.45 -4.40 9.57
C VAL A 36 -1.33 -5.45 9.61
N GLY A 37 -0.08 -5.04 9.40
CA GLY A 37 1.07 -5.94 9.48
C GLY A 37 1.18 -6.61 10.86
N PHE A 38 0.97 -5.85 11.93
CA PHE A 38 0.95 -6.36 13.31
C PHE A 38 -0.15 -7.39 13.54
N ILE A 39 -1.39 -7.07 13.15
CA ILE A 39 -2.54 -7.97 13.34
C ILE A 39 -2.36 -9.25 12.51
N CYS A 40 -1.91 -9.12 11.26
CA CYS A 40 -1.69 -10.28 10.39
C CYS A 40 -0.53 -11.17 10.86
N ALA A 41 0.52 -10.59 11.45
CA ALA A 41 1.58 -11.34 12.11
C ALA A 41 1.03 -12.13 13.32
N GLY A 42 0.23 -11.49 14.17
CA GLY A 42 -0.42 -12.11 15.33
C GLY A 42 -1.26 -13.32 14.92
N ILE A 43 -2.12 -13.16 13.90
CA ILE A 43 -2.93 -14.26 13.35
C ILE A 43 -2.05 -15.50 13.14
N PHE A 44 -0.87 -15.38 12.52
CA PHE A 44 0.00 -16.51 12.22
C PHE A 44 0.84 -17.01 13.41
N ALA A 45 1.33 -16.10 14.25
CA ALA A 45 2.30 -16.43 15.29
C ALA A 45 1.68 -16.84 16.63
N ASP A 46 0.42 -16.48 16.90
CA ASP A 46 -0.26 -16.79 18.16
C ASP A 46 -0.34 -18.30 18.44
N ASP A 47 -0.53 -19.13 17.40
CA ASP A 47 -0.55 -20.60 17.52
C ASP A 47 0.77 -21.14 18.09
N PHE A 48 1.91 -20.52 17.71
CA PHE A 48 3.23 -20.93 18.21
C PHE A 48 3.48 -20.40 19.62
N GLN A 49 3.03 -19.19 19.94
CA GLN A 49 3.16 -18.61 21.27
C GLN A 49 2.36 -19.39 22.32
N THR A 50 1.15 -19.80 21.97
CA THR A 50 0.26 -20.58 22.83
C THR A 50 0.58 -22.07 22.85
N LYS A 51 1.57 -22.54 22.07
CA LYS A 51 1.91 -23.97 21.86
C LYS A 51 0.72 -24.81 21.40
N ALA A 52 -0.25 -24.16 20.74
CA ALA A 52 -1.42 -24.79 20.16
C ALA A 52 -1.14 -25.38 18.77
N ASP A 53 0.05 -25.13 18.22
CA ASP A 53 0.53 -25.62 16.94
C ASP A 53 0.48 -27.14 16.81
N ALA A 54 0.87 -27.90 17.85
CA ALA A 54 0.79 -29.36 17.84
C ALA A 54 -0.65 -29.88 17.69
N VAL A 55 -1.61 -29.24 18.35
CA VAL A 55 -3.03 -29.56 18.22
C VAL A 55 -3.54 -29.15 16.84
N PHE A 56 -3.20 -27.94 16.38
CA PHE A 56 -3.60 -27.44 15.07
C PHE A 56 -3.16 -28.39 13.94
N PHE A 57 -1.88 -28.79 13.92
CA PHE A 57 -1.31 -29.60 12.85
C PHE A 57 -1.67 -31.09 12.90
N SER A 58 -2.09 -31.62 14.05
CA SER A 58 -2.55 -33.01 14.18
C SER A 58 -3.99 -33.22 13.70
N THR A 59 -4.77 -32.15 13.49
CA THR A 59 -6.12 -32.26 12.93
C THR A 59 -6.14 -32.64 11.45
N LYS A 60 -7.18 -33.35 11.02
CA LYS A 60 -7.40 -33.82 9.63
C LYS A 60 -7.23 -32.73 8.56
N TYR A 61 -7.59 -31.48 8.87
CA TYR A 61 -7.54 -30.35 7.93
C TYR A 61 -6.57 -29.23 8.32
N GLY A 62 -5.81 -29.38 9.42
CA GLY A 62 -4.91 -28.35 9.93
C GLY A 62 -3.88 -27.91 8.90
N ARG A 63 -3.21 -28.87 8.24
CA ARG A 63 -2.16 -28.62 7.24
C ARG A 63 -2.69 -28.21 5.85
N THR A 64 -4.00 -28.24 5.63
CA THR A 64 -4.60 -28.00 4.31
C THR A 64 -5.59 -26.85 4.34
N LYS A 65 -6.85 -27.10 4.72
CA LYS A 65 -7.92 -26.09 4.69
C LYS A 65 -7.69 -24.99 5.72
N ALA A 66 -7.24 -25.34 6.93
CA ALA A 66 -7.07 -24.36 8.00
C ALA A 66 -6.02 -23.31 7.65
N VAL A 67 -4.88 -23.69 7.04
CA VAL A 67 -3.88 -22.73 6.54
C VAL A 67 -4.47 -21.77 5.50
N LYS A 68 -5.29 -22.28 4.56
CA LYS A 68 -5.94 -21.44 3.54
C LYS A 68 -6.91 -20.44 4.19
N THR A 69 -7.72 -20.90 5.14
CA THR A 69 -8.64 -20.04 5.89
C THR A 69 -7.88 -18.98 6.69
N LYS A 70 -6.71 -19.32 7.23
CA LYS A 70 -5.85 -18.40 7.97
C LYS A 70 -5.27 -17.28 7.09
N ILE A 71 -4.80 -17.63 5.89
CA ILE A 71 -4.37 -16.65 4.88
C ILE A 71 -5.56 -15.76 4.47
N LEU A 72 -6.73 -16.37 4.21
CA LEU A 72 -7.93 -15.62 3.84
C LEU A 72 -8.37 -14.67 4.96
N ALA A 73 -8.27 -15.08 6.22
CA ALA A 73 -8.56 -14.23 7.37
C ALA A 73 -7.62 -13.02 7.40
N GLY A 74 -6.31 -13.20 7.19
CA GLY A 74 -5.35 -12.08 7.11
C GLY A 74 -5.64 -11.11 5.97
N ILE A 75 -6.05 -11.60 4.80
CA ILE A 75 -6.44 -10.74 3.68
C ILE A 75 -7.73 -9.99 4.02
N ALA A 76 -8.74 -10.68 4.57
CA ALA A 76 -10.01 -10.07 4.93
C ALA A 76 -9.87 -9.00 6.00
N THR A 77 -9.07 -9.26 7.05
CA THR A 77 -8.79 -8.25 8.10
C THR A 77 -8.07 -7.04 7.52
N THR A 78 -7.11 -7.24 6.60
CA THR A 78 -6.43 -6.15 5.90
C THR A 78 -7.41 -5.26 5.16
N VAL A 79 -8.29 -5.85 4.35
CA VAL A 79 -9.32 -5.11 3.59
C VAL A 79 -10.24 -4.33 4.52
N MET A 80 -10.74 -4.98 5.56
CA MET A 80 -11.65 -4.36 6.52
C MET A 80 -11.01 -3.16 7.22
N ILE A 81 -9.83 -3.35 7.82
CA ILE A 81 -9.16 -2.31 8.60
C ILE A 81 -8.79 -1.13 7.71
N TYR A 82 -8.24 -1.39 6.53
CA TYR A 82 -7.85 -0.32 5.61
C TYR A 82 -9.07 0.47 5.12
N CYS A 83 -10.13 -0.21 4.66
CA CYS A 83 -11.33 0.45 4.17
C CYS A 83 -12.03 1.25 5.27
N MET A 84 -12.19 0.67 6.47
CA MET A 84 -12.81 1.37 7.60
C MET A 84 -11.98 2.61 7.99
N GLY A 85 -10.66 2.48 8.05
CA GLY A 85 -9.77 3.59 8.38
C GLY A 85 -9.86 4.73 7.36
N ILE A 86 -9.78 4.43 6.07
CA ILE A 86 -9.86 5.46 5.02
C ILE A 86 -11.24 6.10 4.96
N ILE A 87 -12.33 5.33 5.08
CA ILE A 87 -13.69 5.88 5.12
C ILE A 87 -13.85 6.82 6.32
N LEU A 88 -13.41 6.40 7.50
CA LEU A 88 -13.48 7.22 8.71
C LEU A 88 -12.72 8.54 8.54
N LEU A 89 -11.48 8.47 8.06
CA LEU A 89 -10.67 9.66 7.78
C LEU A 89 -11.38 10.59 6.79
N SER A 90 -11.91 10.03 5.71
CA SER A 90 -12.55 10.80 4.64
C SER A 90 -13.83 11.47 5.08
N VAL A 91 -14.66 10.78 5.87
CA VAL A 91 -15.88 11.37 6.44
C VAL A 91 -15.54 12.54 7.36
N ILE A 92 -14.54 12.40 8.23
CA ILE A 92 -14.13 13.46 9.16
C ILE A 92 -13.54 14.66 8.39
N CYS A 93 -12.58 14.40 7.51
CA CYS A 93 -11.86 15.45 6.78
C CYS A 93 -12.78 16.21 5.81
N PHE A 94 -13.56 15.51 4.99
CA PHE A 94 -14.49 16.16 4.07
C PHE A 94 -15.70 16.77 4.77
N GLY A 95 -16.11 16.23 5.93
CA GLY A 95 -17.15 16.84 6.76
C GLY A 95 -16.76 18.23 7.29
N ILE A 96 -15.47 18.47 7.56
CA ILE A 96 -14.95 19.75 8.07
C ILE A 96 -14.51 20.68 6.93
N MET A 97 -13.75 20.16 5.96
CA MET A 97 -13.09 20.98 4.92
C MET A 97 -13.92 21.13 3.63
N GLY A 98 -15.00 20.35 3.47
CA GLY A 98 -15.80 20.29 2.24
C GLY A 98 -15.13 19.50 1.11
N THR A 99 -15.88 19.27 0.03
CA THR A 99 -15.48 18.48 -1.15
C THR A 99 -15.37 19.30 -2.44
N SER A 100 -15.49 20.63 -2.36
CA SER A 100 -15.30 21.52 -3.50
C SER A 100 -13.90 21.35 -4.12
N GLY A 101 -13.78 21.51 -5.43
CA GLY A 101 -12.51 21.32 -6.14
C GLY A 101 -12.22 19.90 -6.61
N MET A 102 -13.14 18.94 -6.45
CA MET A 102 -12.92 17.54 -6.87
C MET A 102 -12.59 17.39 -8.35
N ASN A 103 -13.21 18.21 -9.20
CA ASN A 103 -13.05 18.19 -10.66
C ASN A 103 -11.93 19.11 -11.15
N THR A 104 -11.32 19.90 -10.26
CA THR A 104 -10.20 20.78 -10.62
C THR A 104 -9.03 19.92 -11.14
N PRO A 105 -8.46 20.24 -12.30
CA PRO A 105 -7.34 19.48 -12.84
C PRO A 105 -6.08 19.71 -12.00
N TYR A 106 -5.37 18.64 -11.67
CA TYR A 106 -4.14 18.69 -10.87
C TYR A 106 -3.05 19.57 -11.52
N GLN A 107 -3.06 19.68 -12.85
CA GLN A 107 -2.10 20.52 -13.58
C GLN A 107 -2.23 22.02 -13.28
N MET A 108 -3.31 22.47 -12.61
CA MET A 108 -3.38 23.83 -12.07
C MET A 108 -2.32 24.09 -11.00
N TYR A 109 -2.02 23.08 -10.19
CA TYR A 109 -0.95 23.15 -9.20
C TYR A 109 0.41 22.79 -9.79
N GLN A 110 0.47 21.74 -10.63
CA GLN A 110 1.72 21.29 -11.25
C GLN A 110 1.57 21.15 -12.77
N ALA A 111 1.84 22.24 -13.49
CA ALA A 111 1.65 22.34 -14.94
C ALA A 111 2.45 21.29 -15.74
N TYR A 112 3.60 20.85 -15.21
CA TYR A 112 4.50 19.89 -15.86
C TYR A 112 4.23 18.41 -15.49
N SER A 113 3.15 18.12 -14.77
CA SER A 113 2.81 16.74 -14.41
C SER A 113 2.45 15.91 -15.65
N ILE A 114 3.06 14.73 -15.81
CA ILE A 114 2.69 13.72 -16.83
C ILE A 114 1.31 13.11 -16.50
N TYR A 115 0.84 13.27 -15.27
CA TYR A 115 -0.40 12.70 -14.80
C TYR A 115 -1.56 13.69 -15.03
N ILE A 116 -2.27 13.48 -16.13
CA ILE A 116 -3.51 14.20 -16.45
C ILE A 116 -4.64 13.60 -15.60
N MET A 117 -5.04 14.28 -14.54
CA MET A 117 -6.07 13.83 -13.60
C MET A 117 -6.72 15.00 -12.86
N SER A 118 -7.95 14.80 -12.39
CA SER A 118 -8.56 15.70 -11.40
C SER A 118 -8.08 15.41 -9.98
N TYR A 119 -8.30 16.34 -9.04
CA TYR A 119 -7.97 16.11 -7.62
C TYR A 119 -8.72 14.92 -7.01
N GLY A 120 -9.97 14.66 -7.41
CA GLY A 120 -10.70 13.47 -6.99
C GLY A 120 -10.07 12.17 -7.49
N GLN A 121 -9.61 12.14 -8.75
CA GLN A 121 -8.88 11.00 -9.30
C GLN A 121 -7.51 10.81 -8.64
N TYR A 122 -6.84 11.92 -8.31
CA TYR A 122 -5.57 11.89 -7.61
C TYR A 122 -5.72 11.32 -6.19
N TYR A 123 -6.75 11.76 -5.45
CA TYR A 123 -7.10 11.17 -4.16
C TYR A 123 -7.37 9.66 -4.27
N LEU A 124 -8.17 9.22 -5.25
CA LEU A 124 -8.47 7.79 -5.45
C LEU A 124 -7.19 6.99 -5.76
N LEU A 125 -6.29 7.55 -6.58
CA LEU A 125 -5.00 6.93 -6.89
C LEU A 125 -4.18 6.72 -5.60
N THR A 126 -4.12 7.72 -4.73
CA THR A 126 -3.41 7.64 -3.44
C THR A 126 -4.02 6.58 -2.52
N VAL A 127 -5.36 6.51 -2.43
CA VAL A 127 -6.05 5.46 -1.66
C VAL A 127 -5.74 4.07 -2.20
N VAL A 128 -5.75 3.88 -3.52
CA VAL A 128 -5.42 2.58 -4.11
C VAL A 128 -3.95 2.21 -3.85
N CYS A 129 -3.03 3.17 -3.93
CA CYS A 129 -1.62 2.92 -3.62
C CYS A 129 -1.42 2.52 -2.15
N GLY A 130 -2.07 3.23 -1.21
CA GLY A 130 -2.06 2.87 0.21
C GLY A 130 -2.68 1.49 0.49
N PHE A 131 -3.72 1.11 -0.25
CA PHE A 131 -4.30 -0.23 -0.16
C PHE A 131 -3.30 -1.31 -0.60
N ILE A 132 -2.61 -1.12 -1.72
CA ILE A 132 -1.59 -2.06 -2.19
C ILE A 132 -0.43 -2.15 -1.18
N ALA A 133 -0.01 -1.02 -0.60
CA ALA A 133 1.02 -0.99 0.43
C ALA A 133 0.60 -1.78 1.69
N SER A 134 -0.63 -1.60 2.18
CA SER A 134 -1.14 -2.35 3.34
C SER A 134 -1.30 -3.85 3.05
N MET A 135 -1.74 -4.23 1.84
CA MET A 135 -1.77 -5.63 1.41
C MET A 135 -0.37 -6.25 1.38
N LEU A 136 0.61 -5.52 0.86
CA LEU A 136 2.00 -5.99 0.86
C LEU A 136 2.54 -6.14 2.30
N ALA A 137 2.24 -5.19 3.18
CA ALA A 137 2.61 -5.24 4.59
C ALA A 137 2.07 -6.52 5.25
N ALA A 138 0.78 -6.80 5.06
CA ALA A 138 0.11 -7.98 5.58
C ALA A 138 0.78 -9.28 5.11
N VAL A 139 0.98 -9.41 3.79
CA VAL A 139 1.53 -10.62 3.17
C VAL A 139 2.98 -10.87 3.63
N VAL A 140 3.81 -9.83 3.69
CA VAL A 140 5.19 -9.98 4.15
C VAL A 140 5.23 -10.32 5.64
N SER A 141 4.42 -9.67 6.47
CA SER A 141 4.30 -10.00 7.90
C SER A 141 3.82 -11.43 8.13
N MET A 142 2.81 -11.91 7.37
CA MET A 142 2.35 -13.30 7.44
C MET A 142 3.44 -14.29 7.02
N LEU A 143 4.20 -14.01 5.95
CA LEU A 143 5.31 -14.86 5.51
C LEU A 143 6.41 -14.97 6.56
N VAL A 144 6.75 -13.85 7.17
CA VAL A 144 7.81 -13.81 8.19
C VAL A 144 7.33 -14.48 9.47
N ALA A 145 6.10 -14.24 9.90
CA ALA A 145 5.51 -14.96 11.03
C ALA A 145 5.47 -16.47 10.78
N ALA A 146 5.14 -16.91 9.56
CA ALA A 146 5.12 -18.31 9.18
C ALA A 146 6.51 -18.99 9.15
N LYS A 147 7.60 -18.22 8.96
CA LYS A 147 8.98 -18.74 8.95
C LYS A 147 9.71 -18.60 10.28
N MET A 148 9.53 -17.48 10.95
CA MET A 148 10.28 -17.09 12.14
C MET A 148 9.54 -17.42 13.43
N HIS A 149 8.25 -17.78 13.34
CA HIS A 149 7.40 -18.17 14.48
C HIS A 149 7.34 -17.12 15.60
N THR A 150 7.60 -15.85 15.27
CA THR A 150 7.68 -14.74 16.22
C THR A 150 6.95 -13.51 15.69
N ILE A 151 6.12 -12.89 16.54
CA ILE A 151 5.39 -11.65 16.21
C ILE A 151 6.39 -10.49 16.06
N SER A 152 7.34 -10.36 16.99
CA SER A 152 8.23 -9.21 17.07
C SER A 152 9.01 -8.97 15.76
N VAL A 153 9.55 -10.03 15.14
CA VAL A 153 10.30 -9.92 13.88
C VAL A 153 9.38 -9.56 12.70
N ALA A 154 8.16 -10.07 12.68
CA ALA A 154 7.20 -9.81 11.60
C ALA A 154 6.65 -8.37 11.61
N VAL A 155 6.62 -7.72 12.78
CA VAL A 155 6.19 -6.32 12.96
C VAL A 155 7.29 -5.34 12.54
N CYS A 156 8.55 -5.68 12.76
CA CYS A 156 9.68 -4.84 12.35
C CYS A 156 9.73 -4.61 10.84
N ILE A 157 9.18 -5.52 10.03
CA ILE A 157 9.31 -5.45 8.57
C ILE A 157 8.43 -4.36 7.94
N PRO A 158 7.11 -4.28 8.18
CA PRO A 158 6.31 -3.14 7.73
C PRO A 158 6.86 -1.80 8.21
N PHE A 159 7.32 -1.73 9.47
CA PHE A 159 7.94 -0.53 10.01
C PHE A 159 9.21 -0.16 9.24
N PHE A 160 10.10 -1.12 8.99
CA PHE A 160 11.30 -0.88 8.20
C PHE A 160 10.96 -0.45 6.76
N LEU A 161 10.00 -1.13 6.13
CA LEU A 161 9.57 -0.89 4.75
C LEU A 161 8.97 0.50 4.51
N TYR A 162 8.13 0.98 5.43
CA TYR A 162 7.38 2.21 5.21
C TYR A 162 7.88 3.39 6.03
N CYS A 163 8.48 3.17 7.20
CA CYS A 163 9.03 4.26 8.00
C CYS A 163 10.52 4.49 7.70
N LEU A 164 11.37 3.46 7.73
CA LEU A 164 12.83 3.65 7.68
C LEU A 164 13.37 3.84 6.25
N LEU A 165 12.87 3.06 5.30
CA LEU A 165 13.28 3.12 3.89
C LEU A 165 13.14 4.51 3.24
N PRO A 166 12.08 5.32 3.48
CA PRO A 166 12.04 6.69 2.98
C PRO A 166 13.20 7.56 3.47
N PHE A 167 13.65 7.42 4.73
CA PHE A 167 14.79 8.18 5.26
C PHE A 167 16.11 7.74 4.63
N ILE A 168 16.30 6.43 4.47
CA ILE A 168 17.48 5.86 3.82
C ILE A 168 17.57 6.31 2.36
N GLY A 169 16.45 6.31 1.63
CA GLY A 169 16.42 6.77 0.24
C GLY A 169 16.75 8.25 0.08
N ARG A 170 16.39 9.09 1.04
CA ARG A 170 16.79 10.51 1.06
C ARG A 170 18.30 10.66 1.33
N ALA A 171 18.88 9.83 2.19
CA ALA A 171 20.31 9.86 2.52
C ALA A 171 21.19 9.29 1.39
N LEU A 172 20.69 8.34 0.60
CA LEU A 172 21.43 7.65 -0.47
C LEU A 172 21.00 8.12 -1.88
N SER A 173 20.92 9.44 -2.06
CA SER A 173 20.47 10.09 -3.31
C SER A 173 21.33 9.77 -4.55
N GLY A 174 22.48 9.08 -4.41
CA GLY A 174 23.29 8.58 -5.52
C GLY A 174 22.75 7.32 -6.21
N TYR A 175 21.85 6.55 -5.59
CA TYR A 175 21.28 5.30 -6.13
C TYR A 175 19.81 5.44 -6.55
N THR A 176 19.43 6.60 -7.06
CA THR A 176 18.04 7.00 -7.33
C THR A 176 17.24 5.99 -8.14
N THR A 177 17.83 5.29 -9.11
CA THR A 177 17.10 4.32 -9.95
C THR A 177 16.53 3.13 -9.17
N LEU A 178 17.24 2.61 -8.16
CA LEU A 178 16.71 1.54 -7.30
C LEU A 178 15.67 2.06 -6.32
N PHE A 179 15.93 3.22 -5.68
CA PHE A 179 14.99 3.83 -4.74
C PHE A 179 13.69 4.29 -5.40
N ASN A 180 13.73 4.61 -6.69
CA ASN A 180 12.58 4.99 -7.51
C ASN A 180 11.67 3.80 -7.90
N LEU A 181 11.90 2.60 -7.37
CA LEU A 181 11.00 1.46 -7.52
C LEU A 181 10.63 0.79 -6.19
N ILE A 182 11.03 1.35 -5.04
CA ILE A 182 10.80 0.79 -3.69
C ILE A 182 9.32 0.95 -3.26
N PRO A 183 8.79 0.09 -2.34
CA PRO A 183 7.38 0.13 -1.96
C PRO A 183 6.93 1.46 -1.36
N THR A 184 7.88 2.25 -0.85
CA THR A 184 7.67 3.60 -0.31
C THR A 184 6.99 4.56 -1.30
N ILE A 185 7.12 4.32 -2.61
CA ILE A 185 6.41 5.11 -3.64
C ILE A 185 4.90 4.99 -3.52
N LEU A 186 4.40 3.82 -3.10
CA LEU A 186 2.97 3.60 -2.88
C LEU A 186 2.41 4.44 -1.72
N THR A 187 3.26 4.84 -0.78
CA THR A 187 2.90 5.65 0.39
C THR A 187 3.36 7.11 0.26
N ASN A 188 3.96 7.49 -0.86
CA ASN A 188 4.44 8.84 -1.15
C ASN A 188 4.18 9.18 -2.63
N VAL A 189 2.90 9.18 -2.97
CA VAL A 189 2.40 9.45 -4.31
C VAL A 189 2.63 10.91 -4.66
N GLN A 190 2.56 11.83 -3.69
CA GLN A 190 2.77 13.26 -3.87
C GLN A 190 4.16 13.61 -4.37
N ALA A 191 5.22 12.99 -3.83
CA ALA A 191 6.56 13.19 -4.39
C ALA A 191 6.66 12.60 -5.80
N SER A 192 6.02 11.45 -6.03
CA SER A 192 6.12 10.68 -7.28
C SER A 192 5.35 11.31 -8.45
N VAL A 193 4.25 12.01 -8.18
CA VAL A 193 3.48 12.75 -9.20
C VAL A 193 4.19 14.03 -9.62
N LYS A 194 4.95 14.66 -8.72
CA LYS A 194 5.71 15.89 -9.00
C LYS A 194 6.89 15.65 -9.95
N VAL A 195 7.51 14.47 -9.89
CA VAL A 195 8.68 14.12 -10.69
C VAL A 195 8.25 13.31 -11.93
N PRO A 196 8.54 13.78 -13.15
CA PRO A 196 8.12 13.13 -14.39
C PRO A 196 8.98 11.90 -14.73
N LEU A 197 8.92 10.83 -13.92
CA LEU A 197 9.67 9.60 -14.13
C LEU A 197 8.94 8.61 -15.05
N ILE A 198 9.64 8.19 -16.10
CA ILE A 198 9.15 7.27 -17.12
C ILE A 198 10.14 6.11 -17.24
N TYR A 199 9.62 4.89 -17.32
CA TYR A 199 10.38 3.68 -17.53
C TYR A 199 10.02 3.05 -18.86
N GLN A 200 11.00 2.50 -19.55
CA GLN A 200 10.80 1.79 -20.81
C GLN A 200 11.23 0.33 -20.63
N ILE A 201 10.32 -0.61 -20.92
CA ILE A 201 10.60 -2.04 -20.94
C ILE A 201 10.33 -2.51 -22.38
N GLY A 202 11.41 -2.75 -23.13
CA GLY A 202 11.32 -3.02 -24.57
C GLY A 202 10.69 -1.84 -25.33
N ASN A 203 9.57 -2.08 -26.00
CA ASN A 203 8.83 -1.05 -26.75
C ASN A 203 7.70 -0.38 -25.94
N CYS A 204 7.43 -0.85 -24.72
CA CYS A 204 6.36 -0.33 -23.88
C CYS A 204 6.91 0.71 -22.90
N VAL A 205 6.26 1.87 -22.86
CA VAL A 205 6.60 2.99 -21.98
C VAL A 205 5.60 3.05 -20.83
N PHE A 206 6.08 2.97 -19.60
CA PHE A 206 5.28 2.98 -18.38
C PHE A 206 5.63 4.19 -17.51
N ARG A 207 4.60 4.76 -16.89
CA ARG A 207 4.76 5.76 -15.83
C ARG A 207 5.14 5.05 -14.52
N GLN A 208 5.89 5.73 -13.66
CA GLN A 208 6.39 5.15 -12.41
C GLN A 208 5.27 4.57 -11.52
N ILE A 209 4.21 5.33 -11.22
CA ILE A 209 3.17 4.91 -10.26
C ILE A 209 2.43 3.65 -10.74
N PRO A 210 1.89 3.59 -11.99
CA PRO A 210 1.26 2.37 -12.49
C PRO A 210 2.20 1.16 -12.50
N LEU A 211 3.48 1.35 -12.85
CA LEU A 211 4.45 0.26 -12.86
C LEU A 211 4.64 -0.33 -11.45
N VAL A 212 4.84 0.55 -10.46
CA VAL A 212 5.02 0.17 -9.05
C VAL A 212 3.78 -0.52 -8.49
N MET A 213 2.58 -0.02 -8.81
CA MET A 213 1.31 -0.66 -8.42
C MET A 213 1.21 -2.10 -8.96
N VAL A 214 1.50 -2.32 -10.25
CA VAL A 214 1.47 -3.66 -10.85
C VAL A 214 2.54 -4.56 -10.23
N MET A 215 3.75 -4.05 -10.05
CA MET A 215 4.86 -4.83 -9.50
C MET A 215 4.54 -5.37 -8.09
N TYR A 216 4.02 -4.52 -7.21
CA TYR A 216 3.74 -4.89 -5.82
C TYR A 216 2.45 -5.68 -5.63
N THR A 217 1.45 -5.50 -6.51
CA THR A 217 0.28 -6.39 -6.53
C THR A 217 0.65 -7.80 -6.96
N VAL A 218 1.45 -7.94 -8.03
CA VAL A 218 1.98 -9.23 -8.46
C VAL A 218 2.84 -9.86 -7.38
N MET A 219 3.70 -9.08 -6.71
CA MET A 219 4.52 -9.58 -5.61
C MET A 219 3.67 -10.07 -4.44
N ALA A 220 2.65 -9.31 -4.02
CA ALA A 220 1.75 -9.71 -2.93
C ALA A 220 1.03 -11.04 -3.26
N ILE A 221 0.52 -11.20 -4.48
CA ILE A 221 -0.15 -12.43 -4.92
C ILE A 221 0.85 -13.59 -4.99
N ALA A 222 2.05 -13.35 -5.54
CA ALA A 222 3.08 -14.36 -5.70
C ALA A 222 3.57 -14.90 -4.35
N LEU A 223 3.56 -14.10 -3.28
CA LEU A 223 3.99 -14.50 -1.94
C LEU A 223 2.97 -15.41 -1.21
N LEU A 224 1.67 -15.33 -1.53
CA LEU A 224 0.62 -16.18 -0.92
C LEU A 224 0.90 -17.70 -0.98
N PRO A 225 1.27 -18.30 -2.14
CA PRO A 225 1.61 -19.73 -2.19
C PRO A 225 2.86 -20.07 -1.38
N PHE A 226 3.82 -19.14 -1.24
CA PHE A 226 4.99 -19.37 -0.38
C PHE A 226 4.61 -19.40 1.10
N ILE A 227 3.72 -18.51 1.55
CA ILE A 227 3.17 -18.55 2.93
C ILE A 227 2.52 -19.92 3.19
N TYR A 228 1.66 -20.36 2.27
CA TYR A 228 0.98 -21.65 2.38
C TYR A 228 1.99 -22.82 2.46
N LYS A 229 3.00 -22.83 1.59
CA LYS A 229 4.02 -23.88 1.55
C LYS A 229 4.90 -23.88 2.80
N SER A 230 5.32 -22.70 3.29
CA SER A 230 6.11 -22.55 4.50
C SER A 230 5.36 -23.08 5.72
N PHE A 231 4.10 -22.68 5.89
CA PHE A 231 3.30 -23.09 7.04
C PHE A 231 2.91 -24.58 6.99
N ARG A 232 2.62 -25.12 5.79
CA ARG A 232 2.29 -26.55 5.62
C ARG A 232 3.45 -27.50 5.90
N ARG A 233 4.69 -27.08 5.64
CA ARG A 233 5.90 -27.90 5.83
C ARG A 233 6.42 -27.90 7.26
N TYR A 234 5.85 -27.08 8.14
CA TYR A 234 6.26 -27.01 9.53
C TYR A 234 6.11 -28.37 10.24
N GLY A 235 7.16 -28.77 10.96
CA GLY A 235 7.22 -30.02 11.73
C GLY A 235 7.39 -31.31 10.91
N ASN A 236 7.43 -31.25 9.58
CA ASN A 236 7.84 -32.38 8.74
C ASN A 236 9.35 -32.29 8.48
N LYS A 237 10.14 -32.91 9.36
CA LYS A 237 11.51 -33.34 9.03
C LYS A 237 11.46 -34.71 8.39
#